data_AF-A0A0F9E3G8-F1
#
_entry.id   AF-A0A0F9E3G8-F1
#
_cell.length_a   1.000
_cell.length_b   1.000
_cell.length_c   1.000
_cell.angle_alpha   90.00
_cell.angle_beta   90.00
_cell.angle_gamma   90.00
#
_symmetry.space_group_name_H-M   'P 1'
#
loop_
_entity.id
_entity.type
_entity.pdbx_description
1 polymer ?
#
loop_
_entity_poly.entity_id
_entity_poly.type
_entity_poly.pdbx_seq_one_letter_code
_entity_poly.pdbx_strand_id
1 'polypeptide(L)' 'MRAIGYFRERNDKKPLAEQSRAFLEFCRRNGYEAAAVFLDSSRMPDDVHGFRQMVEFLRN' A
#
# COMPACT_ATOMS: atom_id res chain seq x y z
N MET A 1 13.80 -6.81 -8.41
CA MET A 1 12.85 -7.53 -7.53
C MET A 1 11.51 -6.81 -7.56
N ARG A 2 10.38 -7.50 -7.37
CA ARG A 2 9.04 -6.86 -7.37
C ARG A 2 8.61 -6.53 -5.94
N ALA A 3 7.97 -5.39 -5.74
CA ALA A 3 7.41 -4.95 -4.47
C ALA A 3 5.93 -4.57 -4.64
N ILE A 4 5.15 -4.74 -3.58
CA ILE A 4 3.73 -4.37 -3.53
C ILE A 4 3.56 -3.38 -2.38
N GLY A 5 2.82 -2.29 -2.62
CA GLY A 5 2.49 -1.32 -1.59
C GLY A 5 1.09 -1.58 -1.02
N TYR A 6 0.98 -1.62 0.30
CA TYR A 6 -0.31 -1.56 1.00
C TYR A 6 -0.31 -0.39 1.96
N PHE A 7 -1.32 0.47 1.82
CA PHE A 7 -1.42 1.72 2.58
C PHE A 7 -2.78 1.82 3.25
N ARG A 8 -2.80 2.39 4.45
CA ARG A 8 -4.02 2.53 5.23
C ARG A 8 -4.11 3.92 5.84
N GLU A 9 -5.23 4.58 5.60
CA GLU A 9 -5.55 5.87 6.19
C GLU A 9 -5.85 5.68 7.70
N ARG A 10 -5.12 6.38 8.56
CA ARG A 10 -5.32 6.38 10.01
C ARG A 10 -5.07 7.78 10.55
N ASN A 11 -5.85 8.21 11.53
CA ASN A 11 -5.72 9.55 12.12
C ASN A 11 -4.33 9.83 12.73
N ASP A 12 -3.58 8.79 13.10
CA ASP A 12 -2.25 8.88 13.72
C ASP A 12 -1.08 8.67 12.73
N LYS A 13 -1.36 8.59 11.43
CA LYS A 13 -0.38 8.26 10.39
C LYS A 13 -0.40 9.29 9.27
N LYS A 14 0.64 9.23 8.44
CA LYS A 14 0.76 10.09 7.26
C LYS A 14 -0.41 9.85 6.29
N PRO A 15 -0.86 10.87 5.55
CA PRO A 15 -1.87 10.70 4.50
C PRO A 15 -1.47 9.62 3.48
N LEU A 16 -2.43 8.93 2.87
CA LEU A 16 -2.18 7.90 1.85
C LEU A 16 -1.23 8.37 0.73
N ALA A 17 -1.35 9.63 0.30
CA ALA A 17 -0.48 10.21 -0.73
C ALA A 17 0.99 10.26 -0.30
N GLU A 18 1.26 10.59 0.96
CA GLU A 18 2.62 10.58 1.51
C GLU A 18 3.15 9.17 1.71
N GLN A 19 2.30 8.23 2.14
CA GLN A 19 2.66 6.81 2.24
C GLN A 19 3.08 6.24 0.87
N SER A 20 2.27 6.51 -0.16
CA SER A 20 2.53 6.08 -1.54
C SER A 20 3.82 6.67 -2.10
N ARG A 21 4.04 7.98 -1.90
CA ARG A 21 5.28 8.65 -2.33
C ARG A 21 6.52 8.05 -1.66
N ALA A 22 6.47 7.82 -0.34
CA ALA A 22 7.59 7.24 0.41
C ALA A 22 7.92 5.83 -0.07
N PHE A 23 6.90 5.02 -0.37
CA PHE A 23 7.08 3.68 -0.93
C PHE A 23 7.73 3.71 -2.32
N LEU A 24 7.26 4.56 -3.24
CA LEU A 24 7.86 4.67 -4.57
C LEU A 24 9.32 5.12 -4.51
N GLU A 25 9.65 6.05 -3.63
CA GLU A 25 11.04 6.48 -3.41
C GLU A 25 11.89 5.32 -2.87
N PHE A 26 11.36 4.56 -1.91
CA PHE A 26 12.03 3.36 -1.40
C PHE A 26 12.26 2.33 -2.50
N CYS A 27 11.26 2.04 -3.34
CA CYS A 27 11.41 1.11 -4.44
C CYS A 27 12.50 1.56 -5.41
N ARG A 28 12.46 2.83 -5.83
CA ARG A 28 13.46 3.42 -6.72
C ARG A 28 14.87 3.33 -6.14
N ARG A 29 15.05 3.66 -4.85
CA ARG A 29 16.37 3.65 -4.20
C ARG A 29 16.96 2.26 -4.02
N ASN A 30 16.13 1.22 -3.95
CA ASN A 30 16.56 -0.15 -3.65
C ASN A 30 16.41 -1.10 -4.86
N GLY A 31 16.10 -0.59 -6.05
CA GLY A 31 15.99 -1.41 -7.27
C GLY A 31 14.77 -2.33 -7.30
N TYR A 32 13.70 -1.95 -6.60
CA TYR A 32 12.41 -2.62 -6.70
C TYR A 32 11.55 -2.02 -7.80
N GLU A 33 10.81 -2.89 -8.49
CA GLU A 33 9.71 -2.53 -9.35
C GLU A 33 8.40 -2.59 -8.54
N ALA A 34 7.66 -1.48 -8.50
CA ALA A 34 6.36 -1.45 -7.84
C ALA A 34 5.31 -2.16 -8.71
N ALA A 35 4.97 -3.40 -8.35
CA ALA A 35 4.11 -4.28 -9.14
C ALA A 35 2.62 -4.01 -8.96
N ALA A 36 2.22 -3.54 -7.77
CA ALA A 36 0.84 -3.18 -7.45
C ALA A 36 0.80 -2.28 -6.21
N VAL A 37 -0.29 -1.53 -6.07
CA VAL A 37 -0.59 -0.71 -4.89
C VAL A 37 -2.04 -0.95 -4.48
N PHE A 38 -2.25 -1.16 -3.19
CA PHE A 38 -3.55 -1.36 -2.56
C PHE A 38 -3.73 -0.35 -1.43
N LEU A 39 -4.93 0.20 -1.30
CA LEU A 39 -5.21 1.24 -0.31
C LEU A 39 -6.53 1.00 0.41
N ASP A 40 -6.52 1.26 1.72
CA ASP A 40 -7.70 1.40 2.55
C ASP A 40 -7.84 2.87 2.95
N SER A 41 -8.77 3.57 2.30
CA SER A 41 -9.08 4.99 2.58
C SER A 41 -10.09 5.15 3.72
N SER A 42 -10.78 4.08 4.08
CA SER A 42 -11.72 4.08 5.19
C SER A 42 -10.99 4.13 6.53
N ARG A 43 -11.48 5.01 7.40
CA ARG A 43 -11.01 5.11 8.79
C ARG A 43 -11.65 4.05 9.68
N MET A 44 -12.60 3.27 9.18
CA MET A 44 -13.23 2.20 9.93
C MET A 44 -12.27 0.99 10.07
N PRO A 45 -12.10 0.43 11.27
CA PRO A 45 -11.19 -0.68 11.52
C PRO A 45 -11.42 -1.93 10.65
N ASP A 46 -12.68 -2.24 10.33
CA ASP A 46 -13.07 -3.47 9.62
C ASP A 46 -13.21 -3.30 8.11
N ASP A 47 -13.11 -2.05 7.64
CA ASP A 47 -13.23 -1.69 6.23
C ASP A 47 -11.86 -1.75 5.56
N VAL A 48 -11.43 -2.99 5.30
CA VAL A 48 -10.09 -3.36 4.78
C VAL A 48 -10.16 -3.97 3.38
N HIS A 49 -10.86 -3.30 2.45
CA HIS A 49 -11.03 -3.78 1.07
C HIS A 49 -9.71 -3.92 0.31
N GLY A 50 -8.81 -2.94 0.41
CA GLY A 50 -7.49 -2.96 -0.21
C GLY A 50 -6.63 -4.09 0.33
N PHE A 51 -6.71 -4.39 1.63
CA PHE A 51 -6.01 -5.55 2.20
C PHE A 51 -6.48 -6.87 1.57
N ARG A 52 -7.80 -7.06 1.41
CA ARG A 52 -8.34 -8.28 0.79
C ARG A 52 -7.88 -8.42 -0.66
N GLN A 53 -7.92 -7.33 -1.42
CA GLN A 53 -7.41 -7.31 -2.81
C GLN A 53 -5.93 -7.64 -2.89
N MET A 54 -5.10 -7.15 -1.97
CA MET A 54 -3.69 -7.51 -1.89
C MET A 54 -3.50 -9.01 -1.64
N VAL A 55 -4.27 -9.59 -0.71
CA VAL A 55 -4.19 -11.02 -0.40
C VAL A 55 -4.60 -11.86 -1.61
N GLU A 56 -5.66 -11.46 -2.33
CA GLU A 56 -6.07 -12.11 -3.58
C GLU A 56 -5.00 -12.00 -4.66
N PHE A 57 -4.38 -10.82 -4.82
CA PHE A 57 -3.26 -10.62 -5.74
C PHE A 57 -2.07 -11.54 -5.42
N LEU A 58 -1.75 -11.73 -4.15
CA LEU A 58 -0.65 -12.59 -3.70
C LEU A 58 -0.92 -14.09 -3.83
N ARG A 59 -2.19 -14.50 -3.93
CA ARG A 59 -2.57 -15.91 -4.10
C ARG A 59 -2.47 -16.39 -5.55
N ASN A 60 -2.38 -15.46 -6.50
CA ASN A 60 -2.27 -15.71 -7.94
C ASN A 60 -0.83 -15.52 -8.43
#